data_AF-A0A258C0L4-F1
#
_entry.id   AF-A0A258C0L4-F1
#
_cell.length_a   1.000
_cell.length_b   1.000
_cell.length_c   1.000
_cell.angle_alpha   90.00
_cell.angle_beta   90.00
_cell.angle_gamma   90.00
#
_symmetry.space_group_name_H-M   'P 1'
#
loop_
_entity.id
_entity.type
_entity.pdbx_description
1 polymer ?
#
loop_
_entity_poly.entity_id
_entity_poly.type
_entity_poly.pdbx_seq_one_letter_code
_entity_poly.pdbx_strand_id
1 'polypeptide(L)'
;MRVDSCSGDSAKSGEFLVNTATTGNQTLNSIEALAEGRYVALFADASDPAATVQKGRFFTGITGGNEIAFAGNESTVELTSGRFVSVQSSPAANAITMQFFGRSLAAVGDPVVISTDTDGGQKILISLGPVAQSTGGLVVGWLALDAGTLAQPIYYQQAFDAAGRSIAGPIATPGLVPAGGAALSDGRIALFDPAAQSIRIFAANLSGTPQVVAFGDGATNADDPSTVRIEALQNGRFVVVWAEGAAGDGPLRAQVFSASGVPQSDEIILDPAGVALRSGPLPTPASKSFDVAALSSGDFAVTWARHGGNLGSEIAVKTFSALGEEIGFQQAVNTTRAGDQSGPVISARTDGGFVIGWNDES
;
A
#
# COMPACT_ATOMS: atom_id res chain seq x y z
N MET A 1 -12.28 -5.48 -12.25
CA MET A 1 -11.70 -4.38 -11.44
C MET A 1 -12.40 -3.09 -11.79
N ARG A 2 -12.69 -2.27 -10.79
CA ARG A 2 -13.47 -1.03 -10.94
C ARG A 2 -12.86 0.11 -10.17
N VAL A 3 -13.19 1.33 -10.59
CA VAL A 3 -12.77 2.57 -9.94
C VAL A 3 -13.94 3.54 -9.88
N ASP A 4 -14.00 4.33 -8.81
CA ASP A 4 -14.88 5.50 -8.67
C ASP A 4 -14.10 6.70 -8.12
N SER A 5 -14.51 7.91 -8.51
CA SER A 5 -13.98 9.17 -8.00
C SER A 5 -15.02 9.83 -7.10
N CYS A 6 -14.62 10.11 -5.87
CA CYS A 6 -15.45 10.75 -4.86
C CYS A 6 -14.99 12.20 -4.62
N SER A 7 -15.93 13.09 -4.31
CA SER A 7 -15.59 14.40 -3.75
C SER A 7 -16.38 14.65 -2.46
N GLY A 8 -15.68 14.88 -1.36
CA GLY A 8 -16.32 14.91 -0.04
C GLY A 8 -17.16 13.66 0.16
N ASP A 9 -18.42 13.84 0.55
CA ASP A 9 -19.37 12.77 0.90
C ASP A 9 -20.17 12.20 -0.29
N SER A 10 -19.69 12.33 -1.54
CA SER A 10 -20.44 11.83 -2.70
C SER A 10 -19.57 11.27 -3.83
N ALA A 11 -19.92 10.06 -4.30
CA ALA A 11 -19.49 9.52 -5.59
C ALA A 11 -19.89 10.49 -6.71
N LYS A 12 -18.92 11.03 -7.44
CA LYS A 12 -19.16 12.18 -8.31
C LYS A 12 -19.41 11.82 -9.77
N SER A 13 -19.06 10.63 -10.24
CA SER A 13 -18.98 10.41 -11.69
C SER A 13 -19.38 9.04 -12.23
N GLY A 14 -19.76 8.10 -11.38
CA GLY A 14 -20.14 6.76 -11.82
C GLY A 14 -18.93 5.84 -11.95
N GLU A 15 -19.08 4.68 -11.34
CA GLU A 15 -18.19 3.53 -11.39
C GLU A 15 -17.87 3.13 -12.84
N PHE A 16 -16.59 2.91 -13.15
CA PHE A 16 -16.16 2.43 -14.47
C PHE A 16 -15.11 1.31 -14.37
N LEU A 17 -15.02 0.51 -15.44
CA LEU A 17 -14.11 -0.63 -15.53
C LEU A 17 -12.68 -0.18 -15.86
N VAL A 18 -11.71 -0.66 -15.08
CA VAL A 18 -10.27 -0.43 -15.32
C VAL A 18 -9.80 -1.26 -16.52
N ASN A 19 -10.29 -2.49 -16.66
CA ASN A 19 -9.99 -3.39 -17.76
C ASN A 19 -11.16 -3.43 -18.77
N THR A 20 -10.89 -3.23 -20.06
CA THR A 20 -11.92 -3.31 -21.12
C THR A 20 -11.92 -4.62 -21.89
N ALA A 21 -10.92 -5.49 -21.66
CA ALA A 21 -10.88 -6.86 -22.14
C ALA A 21 -9.87 -7.65 -21.31
N THR A 22 -10.24 -8.82 -20.78
CA THR A 22 -9.28 -9.88 -20.40
C THR A 22 -9.94 -11.24 -20.25
N THR A 23 -9.20 -12.26 -20.70
CA THR A 23 -9.40 -13.66 -20.34
C THR A 23 -8.56 -13.92 -19.08
N GLY A 24 -9.07 -14.59 -18.05
CA GLY A 24 -8.30 -14.94 -16.82
C GLY A 24 -8.51 -14.02 -15.60
N ASN A 25 -7.94 -14.42 -14.46
CA ASN A 25 -8.06 -13.70 -13.18
C ASN A 25 -7.14 -12.46 -13.14
N GLN A 26 -7.67 -11.31 -12.74
CA GLN A 26 -6.90 -10.08 -12.56
C GLN A 26 -7.14 -9.47 -11.18
N THR A 27 -6.12 -8.81 -10.62
CA THR A 27 -6.17 -8.22 -9.26
C THR A 27 -5.60 -6.80 -9.26
N LEU A 28 -6.37 -5.82 -8.79
CA LEU A 28 -5.93 -4.44 -8.60
C LEU A 28 -5.04 -4.34 -7.34
N ASN A 29 -3.88 -3.70 -7.46
CA ASN A 29 -2.87 -3.64 -6.39
C ASN A 29 -2.65 -2.23 -5.84
N SER A 30 -2.69 -1.22 -6.71
CA SER A 30 -2.61 0.18 -6.28
C SER A 30 -3.33 1.11 -7.25
N ILE A 31 -3.68 2.28 -6.73
CA ILE A 31 -4.15 3.42 -7.51
C ILE A 31 -3.43 4.66 -7.01
N GLU A 32 -2.98 5.51 -7.93
CA GLU A 32 -2.35 6.78 -7.60
C GLU A 32 -3.06 7.92 -8.32
N ALA A 33 -3.61 8.87 -7.58
CA ALA A 33 -4.24 10.06 -8.12
C ALA A 33 -3.17 11.10 -8.48
N LEU A 34 -3.28 11.63 -9.68
CA LEU A 34 -2.34 12.58 -10.25
C LEU A 34 -3.01 13.94 -10.41
N ALA A 35 -2.17 14.97 -10.58
CA ALA A 35 -2.63 16.31 -10.90
C ALA A 35 -3.57 16.32 -12.11
N GLU A 36 -4.55 17.26 -12.07
CA GLU A 36 -5.56 17.46 -13.12
C GLU A 36 -6.57 16.31 -13.25
N GLY A 37 -6.78 15.56 -12.17
CA GLY A 37 -7.81 14.50 -12.10
C GLY A 37 -7.47 13.24 -12.89
N ARG A 38 -6.19 13.06 -13.23
CA ARG A 38 -5.63 11.84 -13.80
C ARG A 38 -5.37 10.82 -12.69
N TYR A 39 -5.22 9.56 -13.04
CA TYR A 39 -4.73 8.54 -12.11
C TYR A 39 -4.04 7.39 -12.86
N VAL A 40 -3.22 6.65 -12.13
CA VAL A 40 -2.60 5.40 -12.58
C VAL A 40 -3.16 4.25 -11.76
N ALA A 41 -3.66 3.21 -12.42
CA ALA A 41 -4.05 1.97 -11.76
C ALA A 41 -3.05 0.87 -12.10
N LEU A 42 -2.59 0.14 -11.09
CA LEU A 42 -1.71 -1.01 -11.24
C LEU A 42 -2.43 -2.30 -10.90
N PHE A 43 -2.30 -3.30 -11.76
CA PHE A 43 -2.99 -4.56 -11.61
C PHE A 43 -2.18 -5.76 -12.12
N ALA A 44 -2.33 -6.90 -11.45
CA ALA A 44 -1.79 -8.18 -11.88
C ALA A 44 -2.72 -8.86 -12.89
N ASP A 45 -2.15 -9.55 -13.86
CA ASP A 45 -2.87 -10.32 -14.86
C ASP A 45 -2.36 -11.77 -14.93
N ALA A 46 -3.17 -12.72 -14.44
CA ALA A 46 -2.79 -14.12 -14.37
C ALA A 46 -2.89 -14.86 -15.71
N SER A 47 -3.33 -14.20 -16.79
CA SER A 47 -3.31 -14.78 -18.14
C SER A 47 -1.93 -14.75 -18.79
N ASP A 48 -0.98 -14.03 -18.19
CA ASP A 48 0.40 -14.00 -18.64
C ASP A 48 1.16 -15.25 -18.16
N PRO A 49 1.76 -16.06 -19.06
CA PRO A 49 2.48 -17.28 -18.70
C PRO A 49 3.70 -17.03 -17.78
N ALA A 50 4.15 -15.79 -17.62
CA ALA A 50 5.19 -15.41 -16.66
C ALA A 50 4.68 -15.24 -15.20
N ALA A 51 3.37 -15.34 -14.95
CA ALA A 51 2.70 -15.30 -13.63
C ALA A 51 3.00 -14.06 -12.73
N THR A 52 3.62 -13.02 -13.28
CA THR A 52 4.19 -11.89 -12.49
C THR A 52 4.01 -10.53 -13.17
N VAL A 53 3.30 -10.46 -14.30
CA VAL A 53 3.17 -9.20 -15.05
C VAL A 53 2.11 -8.30 -14.42
N GLN A 54 2.60 -7.18 -13.90
CA GLN A 54 1.83 -6.09 -13.34
C GLN A 54 1.70 -5.01 -14.41
N LYS A 55 0.47 -4.73 -14.83
CA LYS A 55 0.15 -3.76 -15.88
C LYS A 55 -0.19 -2.43 -15.23
N GLY A 56 0.16 -1.34 -15.92
CA GLY A 56 -0.19 0.01 -15.51
C GLY A 56 -1.06 0.68 -16.57
N ARG A 57 -2.17 1.28 -16.15
CA ARG A 57 -3.01 2.05 -17.06
C ARG A 57 -3.14 3.48 -16.57
N PHE A 58 -2.78 4.42 -17.45
CA PHE A 58 -3.05 5.83 -17.25
C PHE A 58 -4.47 6.15 -17.66
N PHE A 59 -5.13 6.98 -16.87
CA PHE A 59 -6.44 7.50 -17.20
C PHE A 59 -6.42 9.02 -17.19
N THR A 60 -6.97 9.62 -18.24
CA THR A 60 -7.19 11.07 -18.35
C THR A 60 -8.67 11.38 -18.09
N GLY A 61 -9.10 11.25 -16.84
CA GLY A 61 -10.51 11.37 -16.43
C GLY A 61 -11.24 10.03 -16.39
N ILE A 62 -12.56 10.06 -16.56
CA ILE A 62 -13.49 8.92 -16.34
C ILE A 62 -13.58 7.91 -17.50
N THR A 63 -13.03 8.26 -18.67
CA THR A 63 -12.93 7.36 -19.82
C THR A 63 -11.66 7.66 -20.60
N GLY A 64 -11.09 6.64 -21.24
CA GLY A 64 -9.91 6.80 -22.08
C GLY A 64 -8.60 6.72 -21.30
N GLY A 65 -7.77 5.78 -21.71
CA GLY A 65 -6.49 5.53 -21.10
C GLY A 65 -5.66 4.62 -21.98
N ASN A 66 -4.45 5.06 -22.33
CA ASN A 66 -3.47 4.21 -23.00
C ASN A 66 -2.94 3.21 -21.97
N GLU A 67 -3.11 1.92 -22.27
CA GLU A 67 -2.51 0.84 -21.49
C GLU A 67 -1.03 0.76 -21.85
N ILE A 68 -0.17 0.73 -20.84
CA ILE A 68 1.25 0.49 -21.03
C ILE A 68 1.57 -0.74 -20.20
N ALA A 69 1.99 -1.81 -20.88
CA ALA A 69 2.49 -3.00 -20.19
C ALA A 69 3.86 -2.67 -19.59
N PHE A 70 4.00 -2.89 -18.30
CA PHE A 70 5.29 -2.89 -17.60
C PHE A 70 5.62 -4.34 -17.24
N ALA A 71 6.87 -4.73 -17.42
CA ALA A 71 7.31 -6.07 -17.03
C ALA A 71 7.66 -6.08 -15.55
N GLY A 72 6.93 -6.90 -14.76
CA GLY A 72 7.06 -7.01 -13.30
C GLY A 72 6.54 -5.78 -12.57
N ASN A 73 6.02 -5.90 -11.35
CA ASN A 73 6.16 -4.92 -10.25
C ASN A 73 5.22 -5.23 -9.08
N GLU A 74 5.80 -5.60 -7.95
CA GLU A 74 5.08 -5.85 -6.69
C GLU A 74 4.64 -4.54 -6.00
N SER A 75 5.26 -3.38 -6.30
CA SER A 75 4.91 -2.06 -5.72
C SER A 75 5.45 -0.87 -6.53
N THR A 76 4.70 0.24 -6.59
CA THR A 76 5.17 1.54 -7.11
C THR A 76 4.81 2.69 -6.20
N VAL A 77 5.60 3.76 -6.23
CA VAL A 77 5.28 4.99 -5.50
C VAL A 77 5.55 6.22 -6.37
N GLU A 78 4.72 7.26 -6.24
CA GLU A 78 5.00 8.57 -6.84
C GLU A 78 6.00 9.34 -5.97
N LEU A 79 7.04 9.88 -6.61
CA LEU A 79 7.98 10.79 -5.97
C LEU A 79 7.40 12.21 -5.98
N THR A 80 7.85 13.07 -5.06
CA THR A 80 7.49 14.51 -5.06
C THR A 80 7.80 15.25 -6.37
N SER A 81 8.67 14.69 -7.22
CA SER A 81 8.93 15.18 -8.59
C SER A 81 7.81 14.88 -9.61
N GLY A 82 6.82 14.07 -9.25
CA GLY A 82 5.81 13.49 -10.15
C GLY A 82 6.33 12.37 -11.06
N ARG A 83 7.49 11.81 -10.73
CA ARG A 83 8.03 10.59 -11.37
C ARG A 83 7.62 9.38 -10.55
N PHE A 84 7.70 8.20 -11.13
CA PHE A 84 7.38 6.96 -10.44
C PHE A 84 8.63 6.12 -10.24
N VAL A 85 8.65 5.37 -9.15
CA VAL A 85 9.64 4.31 -8.92
C VAL A 85 8.89 3.01 -8.76
N SER A 86 9.39 1.96 -9.41
CA SER A 86 9.00 0.60 -9.09
C SER A 86 10.15 -0.15 -8.45
N VAL A 87 9.81 -1.07 -7.55
CA VAL A 87 10.75 -2.04 -7.00
C VAL A 87 10.18 -3.43 -7.26
N GLN A 88 11.07 -4.35 -7.64
CA GLN A 88 10.70 -5.73 -7.94
C GLN A 88 11.74 -6.71 -7.39
N SER A 89 11.26 -7.84 -6.89
CA SER A 89 12.04 -9.07 -6.90
C SER A 89 12.18 -9.60 -8.32
N SER A 90 13.40 -9.90 -8.75
CA SER A 90 13.71 -10.59 -10.00
C SER A 90 13.99 -12.05 -9.69
N PRO A 91 13.05 -12.98 -9.94
CA PRO A 91 13.26 -14.40 -9.63
C PRO A 91 14.42 -15.01 -10.42
N ALA A 92 14.59 -14.59 -11.68
CA ALA A 92 15.65 -15.10 -12.55
C ALA A 92 17.07 -14.66 -12.12
N ALA A 93 17.19 -13.46 -11.55
CA ALA A 93 18.47 -12.93 -11.08
C ALA A 93 18.66 -13.08 -9.56
N ASN A 94 17.65 -13.58 -8.85
CA ASN A 94 17.54 -13.56 -7.38
C ASN A 94 18.00 -12.22 -6.78
N ALA A 95 17.40 -11.14 -7.29
CA ALA A 95 17.82 -9.77 -7.03
C ALA A 95 16.63 -8.87 -6.72
N ILE A 96 16.85 -7.84 -5.91
CA ILE A 96 15.95 -6.70 -5.79
C ILE A 96 16.45 -5.61 -6.72
N THR A 97 15.57 -5.14 -7.60
CA THR A 97 15.89 -4.07 -8.55
C THR A 97 14.85 -2.97 -8.47
N MET A 98 15.24 -1.74 -8.83
CA MET A 98 14.31 -0.65 -9.02
C MET A 98 14.46 0.02 -10.37
N GLN A 99 13.35 0.54 -10.89
CA GLN A 99 13.30 1.27 -12.15
C GLN A 99 12.58 2.61 -11.93
N PHE A 100 13.18 3.68 -12.45
CA PHE A 100 12.53 4.98 -12.52
C PHE A 100 11.69 5.10 -13.79
N PHE A 101 10.56 5.77 -13.67
CA PHE A 101 9.70 6.10 -14.78
C PHE A 101 9.36 7.59 -14.78
N GLY A 102 9.29 8.17 -15.97
CA GLY A 102 8.84 9.54 -16.17
C GLY A 102 7.34 9.68 -15.96
N ARG A 103 6.84 10.91 -16.09
CA ARG A 103 5.40 11.24 -16.01
C ARG A 103 4.52 10.56 -17.06
N SER A 104 5.12 10.07 -18.14
CA SER A 104 4.47 9.28 -19.19
C SER A 104 4.60 7.77 -18.96
N LEU A 105 5.10 7.36 -17.78
CA LEU A 105 5.57 6.02 -17.44
C LEU A 105 6.61 5.43 -18.41
N ALA A 106 7.30 6.25 -19.21
CA ALA A 106 8.47 5.76 -19.93
C ALA A 106 9.60 5.49 -18.94
N ALA A 107 10.31 4.37 -19.08
CA ALA A 107 11.49 4.07 -18.27
C ALA A 107 12.54 5.17 -18.44
N VAL A 108 13.14 5.57 -17.32
CA VAL A 108 14.17 6.60 -17.24
C VAL A 108 15.45 5.98 -16.71
N GLY A 109 16.46 5.87 -17.57
CA GLY A 109 17.72 5.22 -17.25
C GLY A 109 17.60 3.70 -17.10
N ASP A 110 18.74 3.06 -16.85
CA ASP A 110 18.82 1.62 -16.62
C ASP A 110 18.31 1.24 -15.23
N PRO A 111 17.80 0.00 -15.03
CA PRO A 111 17.42 -0.49 -13.72
C PRO A 111 18.59 -0.44 -12.74
N VAL A 112 18.31 -0.04 -11.49
CA VAL A 112 19.27 -0.04 -10.39
C VAL A 112 19.14 -1.36 -9.63
N VAL A 113 20.23 -2.09 -9.50
CA VAL A 113 20.30 -3.28 -8.65
C VAL A 113 20.50 -2.85 -7.21
N ILE A 114 19.53 -3.14 -6.35
CA ILE A 114 19.54 -2.79 -4.93
C ILE A 114 20.31 -3.85 -4.14
N SER A 115 19.93 -5.11 -4.36
CA SER A 115 20.55 -6.24 -3.69
C SER A 115 20.53 -7.45 -4.61
N THR A 116 21.54 -8.28 -4.49
CA THR A 116 21.61 -9.61 -5.10
C THR A 116 21.96 -10.60 -4.01
N ASP A 117 21.51 -11.84 -4.10
CA ASP A 117 22.09 -12.90 -3.30
C ASP A 117 23.49 -13.25 -3.85
N THR A 118 24.53 -12.59 -3.33
CA THR A 118 25.93 -12.89 -3.70
C THR A 118 26.49 -14.11 -2.99
N ASP A 119 25.79 -14.64 -1.97
CA ASP A 119 26.25 -15.71 -1.09
C ASP A 119 25.75 -17.09 -1.54
N GLY A 120 25.70 -17.32 -2.85
CA GLY A 120 25.60 -18.67 -3.44
C GLY A 120 24.19 -19.23 -3.64
N GLY A 121 23.13 -18.41 -3.64
CA GLY A 121 21.78 -18.84 -4.02
C GLY A 121 20.99 -19.55 -2.92
N GLN A 122 21.31 -19.26 -1.66
CA GLN A 122 20.64 -19.83 -0.49
C GLN A 122 19.52 -18.95 0.04
N LYS A 123 19.40 -17.68 -0.40
CA LYS A 123 18.38 -16.75 0.10
C LYS A 123 17.34 -16.42 -0.95
N ILE A 124 16.07 -16.42 -0.57
CA ILE A 124 14.97 -15.89 -1.38
C ILE A 124 14.78 -14.43 -0.97
N LEU A 125 14.92 -13.51 -1.93
CA LEU A 125 14.71 -12.08 -1.71
C LEU A 125 13.28 -11.67 -2.09
N ILE A 126 12.57 -11.03 -1.15
CA ILE A 126 11.20 -10.55 -1.35
C ILE A 126 11.17 -9.04 -1.10
N SER A 127 10.79 -8.26 -2.12
CA SER A 127 10.60 -6.82 -1.95
C SER A 127 9.39 -6.53 -1.07
N LEU A 128 9.51 -5.54 -0.20
CA LEU A 128 8.36 -4.93 0.51
C LEU A 128 8.02 -3.55 -0.06
N GLY A 129 8.53 -3.22 -1.24
CA GLY A 129 8.28 -1.98 -1.95
C GLY A 129 9.11 -0.78 -1.48
N PRO A 130 9.04 0.33 -2.24
CA PRO A 130 9.65 1.59 -1.87
C PRO A 130 8.71 2.46 -1.03
N VAL A 131 9.30 3.25 -0.13
CA VAL A 131 8.65 4.34 0.59
C VAL A 131 9.30 5.65 0.16
N ALA A 132 8.56 6.51 -0.56
CA ALA A 132 9.07 7.81 -0.97
C ALA A 132 9.08 8.80 0.20
N GLN A 133 10.13 9.59 0.29
CA GLN A 133 10.29 10.64 1.28
C GLN A 133 9.89 12.00 0.70
N SER A 134 9.39 12.90 1.56
CA SER A 134 9.06 14.28 1.18
C SER A 134 10.25 15.07 0.61
N THR A 135 11.47 14.68 0.97
CA THR A 135 12.73 15.22 0.45
C THR A 135 13.05 14.78 -1.00
N GLY A 136 12.26 13.86 -1.56
CA GLY A 136 12.42 13.31 -2.90
C GLY A 136 13.28 12.04 -2.97
N GLY A 137 13.93 11.64 -1.87
CA GLY A 137 14.57 10.33 -1.73
C GLY A 137 13.56 9.20 -1.51
N LEU A 138 14.08 7.99 -1.32
CA LEU A 138 13.26 6.83 -0.99
C LEU A 138 14.00 5.85 -0.07
N VAL A 139 13.24 5.05 0.66
CA VAL A 139 13.75 3.87 1.36
C VAL A 139 13.14 2.64 0.72
N VAL A 140 13.96 1.63 0.45
CA VAL A 140 13.49 0.34 -0.06
C VAL A 140 13.74 -0.72 1.00
N GLY A 141 12.68 -1.47 1.32
CA GLY A 141 12.73 -2.61 2.23
C GLY A 141 12.63 -3.95 1.51
N TRP A 142 13.30 -4.98 2.01
CA TRP A 142 13.17 -6.35 1.50
C TRP A 142 13.44 -7.38 2.59
N LEU A 143 12.83 -8.55 2.46
CA LEU A 143 13.13 -9.72 3.27
C LEU A 143 14.16 -10.59 2.56
N ALA A 144 15.06 -11.17 3.34
CA ALA A 144 15.90 -12.27 2.92
C ALA A 144 15.56 -13.52 3.74
N LEU A 145 15.09 -14.57 3.05
CA LEU A 145 14.64 -15.83 3.63
C LEU A 145 15.63 -16.94 3.28
N ASP A 146 16.04 -17.77 4.23
CA ASP A 146 16.92 -18.90 3.94
C ASP A 146 16.12 -20.06 3.31
N ALA A 147 16.45 -20.42 2.06
CA ALA A 147 15.80 -21.48 1.32
C ALA A 147 16.05 -22.85 2.00
N GLY A 148 15.00 -23.48 2.52
CA GLY A 148 15.07 -24.83 3.07
C GLY A 148 15.50 -24.93 4.54
N THR A 149 15.53 -23.82 5.29
CA THR A 149 15.71 -23.84 6.75
C THR A 149 14.59 -23.08 7.46
N LEU A 150 14.40 -23.34 8.76
CA LEU A 150 13.50 -22.56 9.63
C LEU A 150 14.24 -21.37 10.28
N ALA A 151 15.30 -20.88 9.65
CA ALA A 151 15.99 -19.70 10.14
C ALA A 151 15.07 -18.47 10.06
N GLN A 152 15.21 -17.57 11.04
CA GLN A 152 14.40 -16.37 11.09
C GLN A 152 14.68 -15.46 9.89
N PRO A 153 13.65 -14.87 9.25
CA PRO A 153 13.83 -13.89 8.19
C PRO A 153 14.68 -12.73 8.65
N ILE A 154 15.44 -12.14 7.72
CA ILE A 154 16.15 -10.88 7.97
C ILE A 154 15.50 -9.81 7.11
N TYR A 155 14.95 -8.78 7.76
CA TYR A 155 14.51 -7.58 7.08
C TYR A 155 15.68 -6.64 6.84
N TYR A 156 15.85 -6.23 5.59
CA TYR A 156 16.80 -5.22 5.18
C TYR A 156 16.07 -3.97 4.72
N GLN A 157 16.69 -2.82 4.96
CA GLN A 157 16.24 -1.54 4.41
C GLN A 157 17.43 -0.69 4.00
N GLN A 158 17.27 0.07 2.92
CA GLN A 158 18.31 0.93 2.38
C GLN A 158 17.73 2.25 1.86
N ALA A 159 18.40 3.35 2.19
CA ALA A 159 18.02 4.69 1.77
C ALA A 159 18.74 5.10 0.49
N PHE A 160 17.99 5.74 -0.41
CA PHE A 160 18.43 6.22 -1.72
C PHE A 160 18.06 7.69 -1.91
N ASP A 161 18.90 8.42 -2.64
CA ASP A 161 18.60 9.78 -3.08
C ASP A 161 17.53 9.79 -4.20
N ALA A 162 17.08 10.98 -4.61
CA ALA A 162 16.08 11.15 -5.67
C ALA A 162 16.51 10.65 -7.06
N ALA A 163 17.80 10.35 -7.24
CA ALA A 163 18.35 9.78 -8.46
C ALA A 163 18.63 8.28 -8.32
N GLY A 164 18.33 7.68 -7.17
CA GLY A 164 18.52 6.27 -6.89
C GLY A 164 19.92 5.87 -6.47
N ARG A 165 20.74 6.82 -6.03
CA ARG A 165 22.06 6.51 -5.47
C ARG A 165 21.91 6.16 -4.00
N SER A 166 22.55 5.07 -3.60
CA SER A 166 22.61 4.64 -2.21
C SER A 166 23.20 5.75 -1.32
N ILE A 167 22.47 6.13 -0.28
CA ILE A 167 22.95 7.08 0.74
C ILE A 167 23.84 6.36 1.75
N ALA A 168 23.47 5.14 2.12
CA ALA A 168 24.19 4.27 3.05
C ALA A 168 23.98 2.80 2.69
N GLY A 169 24.84 1.92 3.22
CA GLY A 169 24.64 0.47 3.08
C GLY A 169 23.34 -0.02 3.75
N PRO A 170 22.87 -1.22 3.38
CA PRO A 170 21.64 -1.76 3.93
C PRO A 170 21.76 -2.06 5.42
N ILE A 171 20.67 -1.84 6.16
CA ILE A 171 20.56 -2.14 7.58
C ILE A 171 19.75 -3.41 7.76
N ALA A 172 20.33 -4.40 8.44
CA ALA A 172 19.69 -5.65 8.77
C ALA A 172 18.97 -5.58 10.12
N THR A 173 17.72 -6.05 10.16
CA THR A 173 16.93 -6.25 11.38
C THR A 173 16.49 -7.71 11.44
N PRO A 174 17.29 -8.61 12.03
CA PRO A 174 16.97 -10.02 12.13
C PRO A 174 15.66 -10.26 12.90
N GLY A 175 14.81 -11.15 12.39
CA GLY A 175 13.53 -11.53 12.99
C GLY A 175 12.38 -10.53 12.79
N LEU A 176 12.63 -9.38 12.18
CA LEU A 176 11.56 -8.45 11.81
C LEU A 176 10.93 -8.88 10.49
N VAL A 177 9.60 -9.02 10.48
CA VAL A 177 8.77 -9.11 9.28
C VAL A 177 7.79 -7.95 9.38
N PRO A 178 8.08 -6.78 8.78
CA PRO A 178 7.26 -5.61 9.01
C PRO A 178 5.93 -5.73 8.27
N ALA A 179 4.87 -5.22 8.89
CA ALA A 179 3.56 -5.03 8.29
C ALA A 179 3.28 -3.53 8.17
N GLY A 180 2.76 -3.10 7.03
CA GLY A 180 2.62 -1.67 6.73
C GLY A 180 3.96 -0.89 6.74
N GLY A 181 3.91 0.33 6.21
CA GLY A 181 5.07 1.21 6.24
C GLY A 181 4.76 2.55 5.56
N ALA A 182 5.27 3.63 6.15
CA ALA A 182 5.10 4.96 5.59
C ALA A 182 6.31 5.86 5.88
N ALA A 183 6.57 6.79 4.99
CA ALA A 183 7.42 7.93 5.29
C ALA A 183 6.55 8.96 6.00
N LEU A 184 6.94 9.30 7.22
CA LEU A 184 6.37 10.43 7.94
C LEU A 184 6.68 11.72 7.18
N SER A 185 5.88 12.75 7.40
CA SER A 185 6.03 14.04 6.72
C SER A 185 7.37 14.73 7.00
N ASP A 186 8.02 14.40 8.12
CA ASP A 186 9.39 14.82 8.46
C ASP A 186 10.51 13.97 7.81
N GLY A 187 10.15 13.01 6.97
CA GLY A 187 11.05 12.12 6.23
C GLY A 187 11.47 10.85 6.98
N ARG A 188 11.14 10.71 8.28
CA ARG A 188 11.37 9.46 9.02
C ARG A 188 10.53 8.31 8.47
N ILE A 189 10.95 7.07 8.73
CA ILE A 189 10.24 5.88 8.26
C ILE A 189 9.58 5.20 9.44
N ALA A 190 8.27 5.00 9.39
CA ALA A 190 7.53 4.22 10.38
C ALA A 190 7.19 2.84 9.79
N LEU A 191 7.49 1.78 10.54
CA LEU A 191 7.16 0.39 10.23
C LEU A 191 6.46 -0.22 11.45
N PHE A 192 5.43 -1.04 11.26
CA PHE A 192 4.87 -1.81 12.35
C PHE A 192 5.62 -3.16 12.44
N ASP A 193 6.08 -3.47 13.65
CA ASP A 193 6.69 -4.74 14.05
C ASP A 193 5.60 -5.57 14.72
N PRO A 194 5.06 -6.57 14.01
CA PRO A 194 3.93 -7.33 14.51
C PRO A 194 4.30 -8.30 15.64
N ALA A 195 5.54 -8.82 15.63
CA ALA A 195 6.02 -9.72 16.68
C ALA A 195 6.18 -8.98 18.02
N ALA A 196 6.60 -7.70 17.96
CA ALA A 196 6.75 -6.86 19.14
C ALA A 196 5.51 -6.00 19.46
N GLN A 197 4.45 -6.05 18.64
CA GLN A 197 3.29 -5.14 18.72
C GLN A 197 3.74 -3.68 18.92
N SER A 198 4.60 -3.19 18.03
CA SER A 198 5.20 -1.86 18.18
C SER A 198 5.41 -1.18 16.84
N ILE A 199 5.45 0.15 16.86
CA ILE A 199 5.83 0.94 15.69
C ILE A 199 7.29 1.34 15.86
N ARG A 200 8.13 0.96 14.90
CA ARG A 200 9.54 1.33 14.81
C ARG A 200 9.67 2.53 13.90
N ILE A 201 10.17 3.64 14.44
CA ILE A 201 10.39 4.88 13.68
C ILE A 201 11.89 5.11 13.49
N PHE A 202 12.34 4.97 12.25
CA PHE A 202 13.73 5.15 11.82
C PHE A 202 13.99 6.59 11.37
N ALA A 203 15.23 7.06 11.54
CA ALA A 203 15.66 8.31 10.91
C ALA A 203 15.52 8.24 9.38
N ALA A 204 15.39 9.38 8.71
CA ALA A 204 15.21 9.44 7.25
C ALA A 204 16.34 8.74 6.47
N ASN A 205 17.57 8.87 6.95
CA ASN A 205 18.75 8.20 6.39
C ASN A 205 19.04 6.84 7.05
N LEU A 206 18.10 6.34 7.87
CA LEU A 206 18.20 5.11 8.65
C LEU A 206 19.33 5.08 9.70
N SER A 207 19.94 6.23 10.02
CA SER A 207 21.01 6.29 11.03
C SER A 207 20.49 6.18 12.46
N GLY A 208 21.36 5.69 13.36
CA GLY A 208 21.06 5.58 14.78
C GLY A 208 20.11 4.45 15.14
N THR A 209 19.64 4.44 16.39
CA THR A 209 18.67 3.46 16.87
C THR A 209 17.25 3.93 16.54
N PRO A 210 16.38 3.08 15.99
CA PRO A 210 14.98 3.45 15.79
C PRO A 210 14.30 3.74 17.13
N GLN A 211 13.40 4.72 17.12
CA GLN A 211 12.47 4.89 18.20
C GLN A 211 11.48 3.71 18.18
N VAL A 212 11.18 3.15 19.35
CA VAL A 212 10.14 2.12 19.51
C VAL A 212 8.97 2.74 20.22
N VAL A 213 7.80 2.63 19.62
CA VAL A 213 6.53 3.13 20.13
C VAL A 213 5.67 1.91 20.43
N ALA A 214 5.29 1.73 21.69
CA ALA A 214 4.35 0.68 22.05
C ALA A 214 3.04 0.89 21.30
N PHE A 215 2.58 -0.15 20.63
CA PHE A 215 1.28 -0.19 19.98
C PHE A 215 0.40 -1.16 20.78
N GLY A 216 -0.89 -0.86 20.90
CA GLY A 216 -1.79 -1.68 21.73
C GLY A 216 -1.89 -3.13 21.26
N ASP A 217 -2.28 -4.03 22.16
CA ASP A 217 -2.56 -5.42 21.84
C ASP A 217 -3.86 -5.48 21.02
N GLY A 218 -3.78 -5.69 19.70
CA GLY A 218 -4.98 -5.71 18.85
C GLY A 218 -4.78 -6.23 17.44
N ALA A 219 -3.66 -5.90 16.79
CA ALA A 219 -3.30 -6.43 15.47
C ALA A 219 -2.67 -7.82 15.62
N THR A 220 -3.49 -8.86 15.72
CA THR A 220 -3.03 -10.19 16.19
C THR A 220 -2.44 -11.10 15.12
N ASN A 221 -2.53 -10.75 13.84
CA ASN A 221 -1.89 -11.53 12.79
C ASN A 221 -0.48 -10.99 12.48
N ALA A 222 0.49 -11.45 13.26
CA ALA A 222 1.87 -11.00 13.16
C ALA A 222 2.54 -11.32 11.81
N ASP A 223 1.95 -12.23 11.04
CA ASP A 223 2.54 -12.78 9.82
C ASP A 223 1.88 -12.23 8.54
N ASP A 224 0.82 -11.41 8.65
CA ASP A 224 0.13 -10.85 7.50
C ASP A 224 0.30 -9.31 7.39
N PRO A 225 1.15 -8.83 6.47
CA PRO A 225 1.40 -7.41 6.27
C PRO A 225 0.18 -6.61 5.78
N SER A 226 -0.91 -7.28 5.39
CA SER A 226 -2.18 -6.65 4.99
C SER A 226 -3.06 -6.23 6.17
N THR A 227 -2.72 -6.61 7.41
CA THR A 227 -3.55 -6.37 8.60
C THR A 227 -3.26 -5.06 9.33
N VAL A 228 -2.22 -4.33 8.93
CA VAL A 228 -1.89 -3.01 9.45
C VAL A 228 -1.47 -2.07 8.31
N ARG A 229 -1.98 -0.84 8.35
CA ARG A 229 -1.60 0.26 7.45
C ARG A 229 -1.19 1.46 8.27
N ILE A 230 -0.09 2.08 7.88
CA ILE A 230 0.38 3.35 8.45
C ILE A 230 0.28 4.37 7.33
N GLU A 231 -0.29 5.55 7.62
CA GLU A 231 -0.38 6.65 6.67
C GLU A 231 0.07 7.96 7.33
N ALA A 232 0.98 8.67 6.66
CA ALA A 232 1.46 9.95 7.14
C ALA A 232 0.47 11.06 6.78
N LEU A 233 0.07 11.84 7.79
CA LEU A 233 -0.84 12.96 7.62
C LEU A 233 -0.07 14.25 7.32
N GLN A 234 -0.71 15.16 6.58
CA GLN A 234 -0.08 16.41 6.12
C GLN A 234 0.34 17.35 7.27
N ASN A 235 -0.23 17.17 8.46
CA ASN A 235 0.02 18.01 9.62
C ASN A 235 1.16 17.51 10.54
N GLY A 236 1.96 16.53 10.10
CA GLY A 236 3.05 15.98 10.93
C GLY A 236 2.69 14.69 11.66
N ARG A 237 1.41 14.32 11.72
CA ARG A 237 0.94 13.10 12.39
C ARG A 237 1.00 11.90 11.47
N PHE A 238 0.70 10.73 12.02
CA PHE A 238 0.37 9.55 11.22
C PHE A 238 -0.82 8.83 11.83
N VAL A 239 -1.58 8.12 11.00
CA VAL A 239 -2.64 7.23 11.44
C VAL A 239 -2.21 5.80 11.22
N VAL A 240 -2.53 4.93 12.18
CA VAL A 240 -2.42 3.48 12.03
C VAL A 240 -3.82 2.92 11.94
N VAL A 241 -4.07 2.08 10.94
CA VAL A 241 -5.33 1.37 10.71
C VAL A 241 -5.05 -0.12 10.78
N TRP A 242 -5.85 -0.88 11.51
CA TRP A 242 -5.66 -2.32 11.65
C TRP A 242 -6.98 -3.08 11.79
N ALA A 243 -6.98 -4.33 11.38
CA ALA A 243 -8.07 -5.27 11.68
C ALA A 243 -7.69 -6.14 12.88
N GLU A 244 -8.64 -6.38 13.77
CA GLU A 244 -8.45 -7.29 14.89
C GLU A 244 -8.63 -8.77 14.48
N GLY A 245 -8.17 -9.67 15.35
CA GLY A 245 -8.35 -11.11 15.20
C GLY A 245 -7.28 -11.79 14.33
N ALA A 246 -7.03 -13.07 14.60
CA ALA A 246 -5.94 -13.83 13.99
C ALA A 246 -6.09 -13.99 12.46
N ALA A 247 -7.33 -13.93 11.95
CA ALA A 247 -7.60 -13.95 10.52
C ALA A 247 -7.64 -12.54 9.90
N GLY A 248 -7.62 -11.46 10.70
CA GLY A 248 -7.75 -10.09 10.20
C GLY A 248 -9.17 -9.74 9.71
N ASP A 249 -10.18 -10.49 10.12
CA ASP A 249 -11.60 -10.31 9.80
C ASP A 249 -12.40 -9.63 10.93
N GLY A 250 -11.77 -9.38 12.09
CA GLY A 250 -12.38 -8.73 13.23
C GLY A 250 -12.55 -7.22 13.05
N PRO A 251 -13.00 -6.50 14.10
CA PRO A 251 -13.26 -5.07 14.05
C PRO A 251 -12.13 -4.28 13.40
N LEU A 252 -12.49 -3.39 12.48
CA LEU A 252 -11.56 -2.49 11.83
C LEU A 252 -11.38 -1.25 12.71
N ARG A 253 -10.13 -0.89 12.99
CA ARG A 253 -9.78 0.15 13.95
C ARG A 253 -8.73 1.10 13.42
N ALA A 254 -8.66 2.27 14.04
CA ALA A 254 -7.62 3.24 13.76
C ALA A 254 -7.20 4.03 15.01
N GLN A 255 -5.99 4.58 14.99
CA GLN A 255 -5.51 5.52 16.00
C GLN A 255 -4.54 6.50 15.38
N VAL A 256 -4.66 7.76 15.76
CA VAL A 256 -3.79 8.84 15.31
C VAL A 256 -2.65 9.03 16.31
N PHE A 257 -1.43 9.20 15.81
CA PHE A 257 -0.23 9.43 16.59
C PHE A 257 0.47 10.70 16.14
N SER A 258 1.20 11.33 17.07
CA SER A 258 2.15 12.39 16.74
C SER A 258 3.29 11.83 15.91
N ALA A 259 4.10 12.70 15.29
CA ALA A 259 5.33 12.27 14.61
C ALA A 259 6.22 11.40 15.53
N SER A 260 6.24 11.68 16.83
CA SER A 260 7.02 10.94 17.82
C SER A 260 6.26 9.74 18.39
N GLY A 261 5.19 9.27 17.75
CA GLY A 261 4.44 8.09 18.15
C GLY A 261 3.66 8.24 19.47
N VAL A 262 3.34 9.45 19.89
CA VAL A 262 2.46 9.65 21.05
C VAL A 262 1.01 9.62 20.55
N PRO A 263 0.11 8.78 21.12
CA PRO A 263 -1.31 8.81 20.75
C PRO A 263 -1.89 10.23 20.82
N GLN A 264 -2.65 10.61 19.79
CA GLN A 264 -3.33 11.90 19.65
C GLN A 264 -4.85 11.75 19.57
N SER A 265 -5.33 10.51 19.48
CA SER A 265 -6.72 10.13 19.56
C SER A 265 -6.87 8.94 20.51
N ASP A 266 -8.09 8.75 21.00
CA ASP A 266 -8.51 7.44 21.46
C ASP A 266 -8.54 6.47 20.28
N GLU A 267 -8.71 5.19 20.57
CA GLU A 267 -8.91 4.18 19.55
C GLU A 267 -10.27 4.36 18.86
N ILE A 268 -10.25 4.37 17.53
CA ILE A 268 -11.39 4.59 16.66
C ILE A 268 -11.87 3.24 16.17
N ILE A 269 -13.16 2.95 16.31
CA ILE A 269 -13.78 1.74 15.73
C ILE A 269 -14.42 2.16 14.40
N LEU A 270 -13.79 1.76 13.30
CA LEU A 270 -14.21 2.07 11.93
C LEU A 270 -15.38 1.17 11.49
N ASP A 271 -15.25 -0.13 11.76
CA ASP A 271 -16.28 -1.12 11.49
C ASP A 271 -16.32 -2.17 12.62
N PRO A 272 -17.33 -2.16 13.49
CA PRO A 272 -17.45 -3.12 14.58
C PRO A 272 -17.82 -4.53 14.09
N ALA A 273 -18.37 -4.68 12.87
CA ALA A 273 -18.71 -5.97 12.30
C ALA A 273 -17.51 -6.66 11.64
N GLY A 274 -16.42 -5.91 11.44
CA GLY A 274 -15.17 -6.41 10.87
C GLY A 274 -15.09 -6.32 9.35
N VAL A 275 -13.96 -6.77 8.83
CA VAL A 275 -13.61 -6.65 7.41
C VAL A 275 -14.01 -7.91 6.66
N ALA A 276 -14.72 -7.76 5.55
CA ALA A 276 -15.05 -8.87 4.68
C ALA A 276 -13.81 -9.33 3.91
N LEU A 277 -13.26 -10.46 4.32
CA LEU A 277 -12.17 -11.12 3.60
C LEU A 277 -12.73 -11.90 2.42
N ARG A 278 -11.98 -11.93 1.31
CA ARG A 278 -12.30 -12.78 0.18
C ARG A 278 -12.05 -14.25 0.55
N SER A 279 -13.04 -15.11 0.34
CA SER A 279 -12.87 -16.56 0.43
C SER A 279 -12.34 -17.13 -0.89
N GLY A 280 -11.04 -17.41 -0.98
CA GLY A 280 -10.47 -18.13 -2.14
C GLY A 280 -8.93 -18.20 -2.15
N PRO A 281 -8.33 -19.13 -2.91
CA PRO A 281 -6.88 -19.20 -3.05
C PRO A 281 -6.40 -18.04 -3.93
N LEU A 282 -5.84 -17.00 -3.32
CA LEU A 282 -5.07 -15.99 -4.04
C LEU A 282 -3.59 -16.41 -4.06
N PRO A 283 -2.89 -16.34 -5.21
CA PRO A 283 -1.46 -16.68 -5.27
C PRO A 283 -0.53 -15.55 -4.79
N THR A 284 -1.02 -14.41 -4.28
CA THR A 284 -0.18 -13.20 -4.12
C THR A 284 -0.44 -12.43 -2.83
N PRO A 285 0.60 -11.96 -2.12
CA PRO A 285 0.51 -11.30 -0.80
C PRO A 285 -0.11 -9.88 -0.78
N ALA A 286 -0.86 -9.48 -1.81
CA ALA A 286 -1.26 -8.09 -2.05
C ALA A 286 -2.77 -7.80 -1.95
N SER A 287 -3.62 -8.75 -1.54
CA SER A 287 -5.04 -8.44 -1.34
C SER A 287 -5.25 -7.66 -0.05
N LYS A 288 -5.15 -6.33 -0.15
CA LYS A 288 -5.43 -5.40 0.94
C LYS A 288 -6.91 -5.50 1.34
N SER A 289 -7.22 -5.77 2.60
CA SER A 289 -8.61 -5.78 3.07
C SER A 289 -9.14 -4.37 3.34
N PHE A 290 -8.22 -3.41 3.53
CA PHE A 290 -8.50 -1.98 3.70
C PHE A 290 -7.30 -1.12 3.27
N ASP A 291 -7.58 0.16 3.01
CA ASP A 291 -6.59 1.16 2.62
C ASP A 291 -6.95 2.54 3.21
N VAL A 292 -5.97 3.42 3.33
CA VAL A 292 -6.08 4.74 3.95
C VAL A 292 -5.30 5.76 3.12
N ALA A 293 -5.83 6.96 2.97
CA ALA A 293 -5.16 8.07 2.31
C ALA A 293 -5.26 9.36 3.12
N ALA A 294 -4.15 10.09 3.23
CA ALA A 294 -4.14 11.46 3.74
C ALA A 294 -4.77 12.41 2.71
N LEU A 295 -5.75 13.20 3.14
CA LEU A 295 -6.46 14.17 2.30
C LEU A 295 -5.73 15.51 2.26
N SER A 296 -5.95 16.29 1.20
CA SER A 296 -5.38 17.64 1.03
C SER A 296 -5.90 18.69 2.02
N SER A 297 -6.97 18.39 2.76
CA SER A 297 -7.39 19.19 3.92
C SER A 297 -6.52 18.96 5.17
N GLY A 298 -5.70 17.90 5.18
CA GLY A 298 -4.97 17.41 6.34
C GLY A 298 -5.67 16.30 7.12
N ASP A 299 -6.91 15.97 6.74
CA ASP A 299 -7.72 14.86 7.25
C ASP A 299 -7.31 13.52 6.61
N PHE A 300 -8.04 12.44 6.88
CA PHE A 300 -7.81 11.15 6.23
C PHE A 300 -9.11 10.42 5.84
N ALA A 301 -9.02 9.55 4.84
CA ALA A 301 -10.10 8.66 4.42
C ALA A 301 -9.65 7.21 4.54
N VAL A 302 -10.54 6.34 5.03
CA VAL A 302 -10.31 4.89 5.11
C VAL A 302 -11.34 4.19 4.24
N THR A 303 -10.88 3.24 3.43
CA THR A 303 -11.74 2.35 2.63
C THR A 303 -11.49 0.89 2.99
N TRP A 304 -12.54 0.07 2.98
CA TRP A 304 -12.45 -1.35 3.33
C TRP A 304 -13.56 -2.16 2.66
N ALA A 305 -13.35 -3.46 2.52
CA ALA A 305 -14.41 -4.40 2.16
C ALA A 305 -15.23 -4.71 3.42
N ARG A 306 -16.54 -4.50 3.39
CA ARG A 306 -17.46 -4.80 4.48
C ARG A 306 -18.45 -5.89 4.09
N HIS A 307 -19.04 -6.54 5.09
CA HIS A 307 -20.08 -7.53 4.86
C HIS A 307 -21.36 -6.87 4.30
N GLY A 308 -21.76 -7.22 3.07
CA GLY A 308 -22.95 -6.70 2.38
C GLY A 308 -24.20 -7.57 2.51
N GLY A 309 -24.19 -8.56 3.41
CA GLY A 309 -25.30 -9.51 3.58
C GLY A 309 -25.36 -10.55 2.46
N ASN A 310 -26.55 -10.81 1.93
CA ASN A 310 -26.80 -11.91 0.97
C ASN A 310 -26.30 -11.64 -0.46
N LEU A 311 -25.77 -10.46 -0.75
CA LEU A 311 -25.36 -10.05 -2.11
C LEU A 311 -23.85 -10.21 -2.36
N GLY A 312 -23.06 -10.42 -1.31
CA GLY A 312 -21.59 -10.40 -1.34
C GLY A 312 -21.02 -9.29 -0.46
N SER A 313 -19.70 -9.13 -0.45
CA SER A 313 -19.05 -7.98 0.21
C SER A 313 -19.23 -6.67 -0.57
N GLU A 314 -19.26 -5.54 0.13
CA GLU A 314 -19.34 -4.18 -0.43
C GLU A 314 -18.09 -3.38 -0.11
N ILE A 315 -17.74 -2.38 -0.91
CA ILE A 315 -16.66 -1.43 -0.59
C ILE A 315 -17.24 -0.26 0.17
N ALA A 316 -16.74 -0.02 1.38
CA ALA A 316 -17.08 1.14 2.19
C ALA A 316 -15.96 2.18 2.18
N VAL A 317 -16.32 3.43 2.41
CA VAL A 317 -15.38 4.51 2.72
C VAL A 317 -15.94 5.38 3.84
N LYS A 318 -15.05 5.93 4.66
CA LYS A 318 -15.37 6.95 5.67
C LYS A 318 -14.22 7.94 5.85
N THR A 319 -14.55 9.20 6.12
CA THR A 319 -13.57 10.29 6.33
C THR A 319 -13.53 10.72 7.79
N PHE A 320 -12.33 11.06 8.24
CA PHE A 320 -12.04 11.41 9.62
C PHE A 320 -11.17 12.66 9.65
N SER A 321 -11.41 13.48 10.67
CA SER A 321 -10.55 14.60 10.99
C SER A 321 -9.15 14.09 11.29
N ALA A 322 -8.18 14.98 11.19
CA ALA A 322 -6.82 14.62 11.54
C ALA A 322 -6.59 14.32 13.04
N LEU A 323 -7.63 14.43 13.88
CA LEU A 323 -7.68 13.98 15.27
C LEU A 323 -8.47 12.67 15.44
N GLY A 324 -9.01 12.10 14.36
CA GLY A 324 -9.79 10.87 14.40
C GLY A 324 -11.29 11.06 14.59
N GLU A 325 -11.79 12.31 14.59
CA GLU A 325 -13.22 12.58 14.69
C GLU A 325 -13.91 12.26 13.36
N GLU A 326 -15.09 11.64 13.39
CA GLU A 326 -15.83 11.34 12.17
C GLU A 326 -16.32 12.64 11.52
N ILE A 327 -15.93 12.90 10.27
CA ILE A 327 -16.38 14.09 9.51
C ILE A 327 -17.48 13.69 8.51
N GLY A 328 -17.35 12.53 7.88
CA GLY A 328 -18.25 12.06 6.82
C GLY A 328 -19.01 10.78 7.17
N PHE A 329 -20.04 10.48 6.37
CA PHE A 329 -20.84 9.27 6.52
C PHE A 329 -20.15 8.07 5.88
N GLN A 330 -20.34 6.88 6.46
CA GLN A 330 -19.95 5.62 5.85
C GLN A 330 -20.80 5.38 4.60
N GLN A 331 -20.16 5.32 3.43
CA GLN A 331 -20.83 5.13 2.14
C GLN A 331 -20.38 3.84 1.47
N ALA A 332 -21.34 3.10 0.88
CA ALA A 332 -21.02 2.07 -0.10
C ALA A 332 -20.55 2.75 -1.40
N VAL A 333 -19.31 2.48 -1.80
CA VAL A 333 -18.67 3.07 -2.98
C VAL A 333 -19.17 2.39 -4.25
N ASN A 334 -19.25 1.06 -4.25
CA ASN A 334 -19.72 0.29 -5.39
C ASN A 334 -21.23 0.46 -5.60
N THR A 335 -21.65 0.70 -6.84
CA THR A 335 -23.07 0.68 -7.22
C THR A 335 -23.51 -0.71 -7.68
N THR A 336 -22.57 -1.50 -8.21
CA THR A 336 -22.79 -2.93 -8.48
C THR A 336 -22.51 -3.75 -7.22
N ARG A 337 -23.54 -4.44 -6.72
CA ARG A 337 -23.49 -5.21 -5.47
C ARG A 337 -23.55 -6.73 -5.66
N ALA A 338 -23.58 -7.20 -6.91
CA ALA A 338 -23.57 -8.63 -7.19
C ALA A 338 -22.15 -9.16 -7.03
N GLY A 339 -21.99 -10.30 -6.36
CA GLY A 339 -20.68 -10.91 -6.15
C GLY A 339 -19.83 -10.17 -5.11
N ASP A 340 -18.68 -10.75 -4.77
CA ASP A 340 -17.79 -10.19 -3.77
C ASP A 340 -16.98 -9.03 -4.33
N GLN A 341 -16.93 -7.94 -3.57
CA GLN A 341 -16.03 -6.81 -3.80
C GLN A 341 -14.88 -6.86 -2.79
N SER A 342 -13.64 -6.80 -3.28
CA SER A 342 -12.45 -7.00 -2.43
C SER A 342 -11.28 -6.14 -2.85
N GLY A 343 -10.23 -6.05 -2.03
CA GLY A 343 -8.99 -5.37 -2.40
C GLY A 343 -9.11 -3.85 -2.61
N PRO A 344 -9.83 -3.08 -1.77
CA PRO A 344 -9.96 -1.66 -2.03
C PRO A 344 -8.62 -0.95 -1.86
N VAL A 345 -8.38 0.01 -2.76
CA VAL A 345 -7.23 0.93 -2.75
C VAL A 345 -7.74 2.34 -2.89
N ILE A 346 -7.11 3.30 -2.20
CA ILE A 346 -7.53 4.72 -2.20
C ILE A 346 -6.33 5.62 -2.45
N SER A 347 -6.52 6.68 -3.22
CA SER A 347 -5.55 7.79 -3.32
C SER A 347 -6.26 9.14 -3.34
N ALA A 348 -5.71 10.10 -2.60
CA ALA A 348 -6.26 11.43 -2.45
C ALA A 348 -5.94 12.33 -3.64
N ARG A 349 -6.92 13.15 -4.04
CA ARG A 349 -6.76 14.11 -5.13
C ARG A 349 -6.37 15.48 -4.57
N THR A 350 -5.63 16.24 -5.38
CA THR A 350 -5.23 17.62 -5.06
C THR A 350 -6.41 18.60 -4.95
N ASP A 351 -7.59 18.22 -5.45
CA ASP A 351 -8.82 19.04 -5.38
C ASP A 351 -9.68 18.75 -4.14
N GLY A 352 -9.20 17.93 -3.21
CA GLY A 352 -9.92 17.57 -1.98
C GLY A 352 -10.80 16.34 -2.10
N GLY A 353 -10.90 15.74 -3.28
CA GLY A 353 -11.53 14.43 -3.48
C GLY A 353 -10.57 13.26 -3.26
N PHE A 354 -11.01 12.07 -3.61
CA PHE A 354 -10.20 10.86 -3.66
C PHE A 354 -10.72 9.90 -4.74
N VAL A 355 -9.89 8.93 -5.12
CA VAL A 355 -10.22 7.87 -6.07
C VAL A 355 -10.08 6.55 -5.34
N ILE A 356 -11.08 5.68 -5.48
CA ILE A 356 -11.09 4.33 -4.90
C ILE A 356 -11.17 3.32 -6.02
N GLY A 357 -10.33 2.29 -5.98
CA GLY A 357 -10.40 1.14 -6.87
C GLY A 357 -10.56 -0.17 -6.10
N TRP A 358 -11.17 -1.18 -6.72
CA TRP A 358 -11.39 -2.48 -6.11
C TRP A 358 -11.52 -3.62 -7.14
N ASN A 359 -11.44 -4.85 -6.64
CA ASN A 359 -11.74 -6.07 -7.38
C ASN A 359 -13.24 -6.36 -7.32
N ASP A 360 -13.80 -6.70 -8.47
CA ASP A 360 -15.21 -7.06 -8.64
C ASP A 360 -15.27 -8.46 -9.26
N GLU A 361 -16.01 -9.37 -8.63
CA GLU A 361 -16.14 -10.79 -9.00
C GLU A 361 -17.49 -11.14 -9.66
N SER A 362 -18.25 -10.14 -10.10
CA SER A 362 -19.46 -10.35 -10.92
C SER A 362 -19.20 -10.69 -12.39
#